data_AF-A0A8H6V5Z2-F1
#
_entry.id   AF-A0A8H6V5Z2-F1
#
_cell.length_a   1.000
_cell.length_b   1.000
_cell.length_c   1.000
_cell.angle_alpha   90.00
_cell.angle_beta   90.00
_cell.angle_gamma   90.00
#
_symmetry.space_group_name_H-M   'P 1'
#
loop_
_entity.id
_entity.type
_entity.pdbx_description
1 polymer ?
#
loop_
_entity_poly.entity_id
_entity_poly.type
_entity_poly.pdbx_seq_one_letter_code
_entity_poly.pdbx_strand_id
1 'polypeptide(L)'
;MHFSLAFVLVMLTIMAHSTTAVTIRNYENRGCGGRFKACRNVRQQACCDSRPGRSYGASRFLGLPTTAIGSICTHNRGKNCGIVKKSGHGLGLCLSNPSSRGSYWFDCRSCRRDAAVAGEVSDVQILSADDVVEPDIIAFDEEHQFDIGPTTPQNAKEALHQYYESNATYADIPEELKAYEIDADMDEE
;
A
#
# COMPACT_ATOMS: atom_id res chain seq x y z
N MET A 1 -31.12 40.52 11.28
CA MET A 1 -31.04 39.06 11.05
C MET A 1 -29.97 38.75 10.00
N HIS A 2 -28.67 38.93 10.29
CA HIS A 2 -27.58 38.67 9.32
C HIS A 2 -26.39 37.89 9.90
N PHE A 3 -26.47 37.47 11.16
CA PHE A 3 -25.36 36.78 11.84
C PHE A 3 -25.37 35.25 11.69
N SER A 4 -26.43 34.65 11.14
CA SER A 4 -26.57 33.18 11.08
C SER A 4 -26.08 32.51 9.79
N LEU A 5 -25.90 33.27 8.70
CA LEU A 5 -25.46 32.68 7.41
C LEU A 5 -23.94 32.53 7.29
N ALA A 6 -23.18 33.42 7.92
CA ALA A 6 -21.71 33.38 7.87
C ALA A 6 -21.12 32.20 8.65
N PHE A 7 -21.77 31.76 9.73
CA PHE A 7 -21.29 30.66 10.57
C PHE A 7 -21.48 29.28 9.92
N VAL A 8 -22.54 29.10 9.13
CA VAL A 8 -22.80 27.85 8.40
C VAL A 8 -21.82 27.69 7.22
N LEU A 9 -21.42 28.79 6.58
CA LEU A 9 -20.49 28.76 5.44
C LEU A 9 -19.06 28.40 5.87
N VAL A 10 -18.60 28.86 7.04
CA VAL A 10 -17.26 28.56 7.58
C VAL A 10 -17.14 27.10 8.07
N MET A 11 -18.23 26.49 8.54
CA MET A 11 -18.24 25.08 8.91
C MET A 11 -18.22 24.13 7.70
N LEU A 12 -18.76 24.55 6.54
CA LEU A 12 -18.78 23.70 5.33
C LEU A 12 -17.40 23.58 4.64
N THR A 13 -16.47 24.50 4.89
CA THR A 13 -15.14 24.49 4.26
C THR A 13 -14.09 23.66 4.99
N ILE A 14 -14.39 23.08 6.17
CA ILE A 14 -13.39 22.39 7.00
C ILE A 14 -13.31 20.86 6.70
N MET A 15 -14.23 20.31 5.90
CA MET A 15 -14.32 18.85 5.67
C MET A 15 -13.87 18.36 4.28
N ALA A 16 -12.87 19.00 3.69
CA ALA A 16 -12.15 18.46 2.53
C ALA A 16 -10.67 18.26 2.86
N HIS A 17 -10.38 17.53 3.94
CA HIS A 17 -9.07 16.91 4.05
C HIS A 17 -9.09 15.72 3.09
N SER A 18 -8.54 15.91 1.88
CA SER A 18 -8.26 14.82 0.96
C SER A 18 -7.27 13.89 1.65
N THR A 19 -7.77 12.85 2.32
CA THR A 19 -6.93 11.76 2.80
C THR A 19 -6.38 11.09 1.55
N THR A 20 -5.08 11.26 1.31
CA THR A 20 -4.40 10.58 0.20
C THR A 20 -4.48 9.09 0.48
N ALA A 21 -5.38 8.42 -0.24
CA ALA A 21 -5.56 6.98 -0.16
C ALA A 21 -4.41 6.34 -0.94
N VAL A 22 -3.34 6.00 -0.23
CA VAL A 22 -2.22 5.29 -0.84
C VAL A 22 -2.49 3.79 -0.73
N THR A 23 -2.60 3.12 -1.88
CA THR A 23 -2.63 1.67 -1.95
C THR A 23 -1.22 1.17 -2.22
N ILE A 24 -0.79 0.16 -1.45
CA ILE A 24 0.50 -0.49 -1.68
C ILE A 24 0.27 -1.96 -2.04
N ARG A 25 0.67 -2.34 -3.26
CA ARG A 25 0.63 -3.72 -3.76
C ARG A 25 2.01 -4.34 -3.61
N ASN A 26 2.13 -5.42 -2.84
CA ASN A 26 3.37 -6.17 -2.63
C ASN A 26 3.35 -7.46 -3.44
N TYR A 27 4.16 -7.51 -4.48
CA TYR A 27 4.21 -8.59 -5.47
C TYR A 27 5.17 -9.70 -5.07
N GLU A 28 4.83 -10.94 -5.41
CA GLU A 28 5.75 -12.08 -5.25
C GLU A 28 6.97 -11.97 -6.18
N ASN A 29 6.73 -11.49 -7.41
CA ASN A 29 7.74 -11.39 -8.44
C ASN A 29 8.62 -10.15 -8.29
N ARG A 30 9.78 -10.17 -8.96
CA ARG A 30 10.72 -9.03 -8.97
C ARG A 30 10.19 -7.81 -9.74
N GLY A 31 9.10 -7.94 -10.49
CA GLY A 31 8.40 -6.83 -11.13
C GLY A 31 7.06 -6.58 -10.45
N CYS A 32 6.47 -5.41 -10.69
CA CYS A 32 5.11 -5.09 -10.24
C CYS A 32 4.08 -5.66 -11.21
N GLY A 33 4.04 -7.00 -11.28
CA GLY A 33 3.12 -7.76 -12.12
C GLY A 33 2.89 -9.17 -11.58
N GLY A 34 1.67 -9.67 -11.78
CA GLY A 34 1.23 -10.98 -11.32
C GLY A 34 0.65 -10.93 -9.91
N ARG A 35 0.95 -11.94 -9.10
CA ARG A 35 0.33 -12.15 -7.79
C ARG A 35 0.83 -11.16 -6.75
N PHE A 36 -0.08 -10.60 -5.96
CA PHE A 36 0.25 -9.67 -4.90
C PHE A 36 -0.69 -9.76 -3.70
N LYS A 37 -0.23 -9.21 -2.58
CA LYS A 37 -1.08 -8.81 -1.45
C LYS A 37 -1.04 -7.29 -1.36
N ALA A 38 -2.19 -6.65 -1.11
CA ALA A 38 -2.24 -5.19 -1.03
C ALA A 38 -2.84 -4.70 0.27
N CYS A 39 -2.38 -3.53 0.70
CA CYS A 39 -2.99 -2.75 1.76
C CYS A 39 -3.56 -1.48 1.11
N ARG A 40 -4.87 -1.26 1.24
CA ARG A 40 -5.51 0.01 0.86
C ARG A 40 -5.40 1.05 1.98
N ASN A 41 -5.57 2.32 1.61
CA ASN A 41 -5.65 3.44 2.56
C ASN A 41 -4.49 3.50 3.57
N VAL A 42 -3.28 3.14 3.11
CA VAL A 42 -2.09 3.06 3.97
C VAL A 42 -1.77 4.47 4.48
N ARG A 43 -1.67 4.62 5.79
CA ARG A 43 -1.23 5.87 6.41
C ARG A 43 0.26 6.09 6.19
N GLN A 44 0.69 7.35 6.28
CA GLN A 44 2.13 7.65 6.29
C GLN A 44 2.83 6.85 7.38
N GLN A 45 3.99 6.29 7.05
CA GLN A 45 4.86 5.53 7.95
C GLN A 45 4.24 4.24 8.52
N ALA A 46 3.08 3.81 8.00
CA ALA A 46 2.55 2.49 8.29
C ALA A 46 3.14 1.46 7.32
N CYS A 47 3.74 0.39 7.88
CA CYS A 47 4.28 -0.71 7.10
C CYS A 47 3.14 -1.62 6.60
N CYS A 48 2.93 -1.69 5.29
CA CYS A 48 2.10 -2.72 4.69
C CYS A 48 2.83 -4.07 4.77
N ASP A 49 2.35 -4.94 5.66
CA ASP A 49 3.04 -6.15 6.11
C ASP A 49 2.10 -7.33 6.30
N SER A 50 2.45 -8.50 5.76
CA SER A 50 1.63 -9.73 5.85
C SER A 50 2.20 -10.76 6.82
N ARG A 51 2.53 -10.37 8.06
CA ARG A 51 3.13 -11.32 9.00
C ARG A 51 2.12 -12.33 9.56
N PRO A 52 2.52 -13.61 9.72
CA PRO A 52 3.72 -14.24 9.17
C PRO A 52 3.56 -14.51 7.66
N GLY A 53 4.59 -14.25 6.86
CA GLY A 53 4.50 -14.40 5.41
C GLY A 53 5.84 -14.53 4.70
N ARG A 54 5.79 -14.82 3.40
CA ARG A 54 6.96 -14.85 2.50
C ARG A 54 7.55 -13.45 2.30
N SER A 55 8.74 -13.40 1.72
CA SER A 55 9.30 -12.13 1.21
C SER A 55 8.62 -11.76 -0.10
N TYR A 56 8.55 -10.47 -0.38
CA TYR A 56 8.08 -9.91 -1.64
C TYR A 56 9.25 -9.63 -2.60
N GLY A 57 8.94 -9.66 -3.89
CA GLY A 57 9.88 -9.34 -4.96
C GLY A 57 9.87 -7.87 -5.36
N ALA A 58 8.72 -7.22 -5.28
CA ALA A 58 8.54 -5.81 -5.61
C ALA A 58 7.32 -5.21 -4.90
N SER A 59 7.25 -3.89 -4.90
CA SER A 59 6.09 -3.14 -4.40
C SER A 59 5.72 -2.04 -5.38
N ARG A 60 4.42 -1.91 -5.66
CA ARG A 60 3.83 -0.81 -6.40
C ARG A 60 3.07 0.10 -5.45
N PHE A 61 3.26 1.40 -5.61
CA PHE A 61 2.59 2.42 -4.82
C PHE A 61 1.64 3.20 -5.74
N LEU A 62 0.37 3.23 -5.38
CA LEU A 62 -0.70 3.90 -6.10
C LEU A 62 -1.25 5.04 -5.23
N GLY A 63 -1.71 6.13 -5.86
CA GLY A 63 -2.23 7.29 -5.12
C GLY A 63 -1.18 8.10 -4.35
N LEU A 64 0.12 7.89 -4.61
CA LEU A 64 1.18 8.67 -3.94
C LEU A 64 1.06 10.15 -4.30
N PRO A 65 1.04 11.05 -3.30
CA PRO A 65 1.23 12.47 -3.55
C PRO A 65 2.51 12.73 -4.33
N THR A 66 2.54 13.76 -5.16
CA THR A 66 3.76 14.08 -5.93
C THR A 66 4.98 14.33 -5.03
N THR A 67 4.77 14.79 -3.80
CA THR A 67 5.81 15.04 -2.80
C THR A 67 6.20 13.83 -1.96
N ALA A 68 5.50 12.70 -2.14
CA ALA A 68 5.71 11.51 -1.34
C ALA A 68 6.87 10.64 -1.85
N ILE A 69 7.44 9.90 -0.91
CA ILE A 69 8.45 8.87 -1.16
C ILE A 69 7.86 7.53 -0.72
N GLY A 70 7.87 6.56 -1.64
CA GLY A 70 7.60 5.15 -1.33
C GLY A 70 8.91 4.41 -1.05
N SER A 71 8.88 3.49 -0.09
CA SER A 71 10.04 2.74 0.38
C SER A 71 9.72 1.26 0.52
N ILE A 72 10.63 0.40 0.05
CA ILE A 72 10.60 -1.05 0.30
C ILE A 72 11.65 -1.40 1.34
N CYS A 73 11.30 -2.34 2.21
CA CYS A 73 12.03 -2.54 3.45
C CYS A 73 12.21 -4.01 3.77
N THR A 74 13.20 -4.32 4.61
CA THR A 74 13.49 -5.68 5.08
C THR A 74 13.38 -5.79 6.58
N HIS A 75 13.26 -7.03 7.04
CA HIS A 75 13.21 -7.36 8.45
C HIS A 75 14.44 -6.85 9.22
N ASN A 76 14.22 -6.22 10.36
CA ASN A 76 15.24 -5.91 11.35
C ASN A 76 14.63 -5.91 12.76
N ARG A 77 15.25 -6.62 13.71
CA ARG A 77 14.85 -6.68 15.12
C ARG A 77 13.34 -6.87 15.34
N GLY A 78 12.72 -7.81 14.62
CA GLY A 78 11.30 -8.07 14.79
C GLY A 78 10.38 -7.08 14.05
N LYS A 79 10.86 -6.19 13.18
CA LYS A 79 10.05 -5.24 12.36
C LYS A 79 10.29 -5.43 10.87
N ASN A 80 9.26 -5.57 10.04
CA ASN A 80 9.39 -5.98 8.63
C ASN A 80 9.75 -4.80 7.74
N CYS A 81 9.34 -3.60 8.15
CA CYS A 81 9.89 -2.34 7.66
C CYS A 81 11.00 -1.78 8.57
N GLY A 82 11.94 -2.63 9.00
CA GLY A 82 12.98 -2.25 9.97
C GLY A 82 14.27 -1.69 9.35
N ILE A 83 14.55 -1.98 8.09
CA ILE A 83 15.64 -1.38 7.29
C ILE A 83 15.09 -1.04 5.91
N VAL A 84 15.26 0.21 5.49
CA VAL A 84 14.95 0.64 4.13
C VAL A 84 16.01 0.10 3.17
N LYS A 85 15.57 -0.43 2.02
CA LYS A 85 16.48 -0.95 0.99
C LYS A 85 16.46 -0.17 -0.30
N LYS A 86 15.30 0.36 -0.67
CA LYS A 86 15.13 1.18 -1.85
C LYS A 86 13.95 2.12 -1.64
N SER A 87 14.09 3.33 -2.14
CA SER A 87 13.06 4.35 -2.10
C SER A 87 12.95 5.03 -3.46
N GLY A 88 11.82 5.68 -3.71
CA GLY A 88 11.58 6.43 -4.94
C GLY A 88 10.32 7.27 -4.84
N HIS A 89 9.98 7.95 -5.92
CA HIS A 89 8.80 8.82 -6.02
C HIS A 89 8.11 8.65 -7.38
N GLY A 90 6.86 9.09 -7.50
CA GLY A 90 6.11 9.09 -8.76
C GLY A 90 4.73 8.44 -8.63
N LEU A 91 3.83 8.76 -9.55
CA LEU A 91 2.41 8.36 -9.51
C LEU A 91 2.17 6.85 -9.73
N GLY A 92 3.10 6.16 -10.38
CA GLY A 92 3.06 4.70 -10.62
C GLY A 92 4.35 4.02 -10.16
N LEU A 93 4.85 4.40 -9.00
CA LEU A 93 6.15 3.96 -8.50
C LEU A 93 6.19 2.44 -8.30
N CYS A 94 7.10 1.77 -9.00
CA CYS A 94 7.42 0.36 -8.80
C CYS A 94 8.86 0.22 -8.28
N LEU A 95 9.03 -0.46 -7.14
CA LEU A 95 10.31 -0.70 -6.52
C LEU A 95 10.54 -2.20 -6.29
N SER A 96 11.65 -2.72 -6.79
CA SER A 96 12.00 -4.14 -6.69
C SER A 96 13.10 -4.41 -5.66
N ASN A 97 12.87 -5.40 -4.80
CA ASN A 97 13.90 -6.07 -3.98
C ASN A 97 13.40 -7.46 -3.55
N PRO A 98 14.04 -8.56 -3.97
CA PRO A 98 13.61 -9.94 -3.70
C PRO A 98 13.59 -10.37 -2.23
N SER A 99 14.12 -9.53 -1.33
CA SER A 99 14.13 -9.78 0.11
C SER A 99 13.15 -8.89 0.88
N SER A 100 12.33 -8.11 0.17
CA SER A 100 11.39 -7.17 0.78
C SER A 100 10.45 -7.89 1.74
N ARG A 101 10.18 -7.28 2.88
CA ARG A 101 9.30 -7.80 3.92
C ARG A 101 8.12 -6.88 4.18
N GLY A 102 8.08 -5.75 3.48
CA GLY A 102 7.02 -4.78 3.58
C GLY A 102 7.44 -3.49 2.90
N SER A 103 6.51 -2.56 2.88
CA SER A 103 6.65 -1.30 2.18
C SER A 103 5.81 -0.24 2.89
N TYR A 104 6.26 1.00 2.83
CA TYR A 104 5.55 2.14 3.40
C TYR A 104 5.84 3.39 2.58
N TRP A 105 5.09 4.45 2.86
CA TRP A 105 5.31 5.74 2.24
C TRP A 105 5.31 6.85 3.30
N PHE A 106 5.85 8.00 2.94
CA PHE A 106 5.75 9.22 3.74
C PHE A 106 5.74 10.44 2.82
N ASP A 107 5.07 11.50 3.24
CA ASP A 107 5.11 12.77 2.52
C ASP A 107 6.39 13.52 2.86
N CYS A 108 7.21 13.84 1.85
CA CYS A 108 8.42 14.62 2.05
C CYS A 108 8.45 15.92 1.26
N ARG A 109 7.52 16.83 1.60
CA ARG A 109 7.47 18.20 1.06
C ARG A 109 8.78 18.97 1.27
N SER A 110 9.47 18.72 2.38
CA SER A 110 10.78 19.32 2.68
C SER A 110 11.91 18.70 1.85
N CYS A 111 11.89 17.39 1.58
CA CYS A 111 12.93 16.73 0.75
C CYS A 111 13.04 17.35 -0.65
N ARG A 112 11.92 17.82 -1.22
CA ARG A 112 11.93 18.46 -2.54
C ARG A 112 12.63 19.82 -2.58
N ARG A 113 12.70 20.56 -1.47
CA ARG A 113 13.48 21.80 -1.41
C ARG A 113 14.97 21.51 -1.55
N ASP A 114 15.43 20.40 -0.99
CA ASP A 114 16.85 20.03 -1.00
C ASP A 114 17.25 19.28 -2.28
N ALA A 115 16.37 18.42 -2.82
CA ALA A 115 16.63 17.69 -4.06
C ALA A 115 16.70 18.60 -5.30
N ALA A 116 15.93 19.69 -5.35
CA ALA A 116 15.99 20.69 -6.42
C ALA A 116 17.32 21.48 -6.45
N VAL A 117 18.08 21.46 -5.33
CA VAL A 117 19.38 22.13 -5.20
C VAL A 117 20.54 21.13 -5.38
N ALA A 118 20.34 19.84 -5.09
CA ALA A 118 21.41 18.85 -5.03
C ALA A 118 21.42 17.78 -6.14
N GLY A 119 20.37 17.62 -6.93
CA GLY A 119 20.35 16.67 -8.07
C GLY A 119 20.29 15.17 -7.69
N GLU A 120 20.41 14.84 -6.40
CA GLU A 120 20.17 13.51 -5.85
C GLU A 120 19.39 13.65 -4.55
N VAL A 121 18.49 12.69 -4.28
CA VAL A 121 17.91 12.53 -2.94
C VAL A 121 19.05 12.00 -2.06
N SER A 122 19.82 12.92 -1.47
CA SER A 122 20.76 12.64 -0.38
C SER A 122 20.02 11.85 0.73
N ASP A 123 20.73 11.24 1.67
CA ASP A 123 20.23 10.51 2.86
C ASP A 123 19.39 11.40 3.81
N VAL A 124 18.44 12.16 3.27
CA VAL A 124 17.43 12.95 3.93
C VAL A 124 16.56 11.96 4.67
N GLN A 125 16.90 11.77 5.94
CA GLN A 125 16.14 11.14 7.01
C GLN A 125 14.96 10.32 6.49
N ILE A 126 15.25 9.18 5.86
CA ILE A 126 14.18 8.28 5.44
C ILE A 126 13.54 7.79 6.73
N LEU A 127 12.36 8.33 7.03
CA LEU A 127 11.70 8.11 8.30
C LEU A 127 11.21 6.67 8.36
N SER A 128 11.64 5.91 9.37
CA SER A 128 11.23 4.52 9.53
C SER A 128 9.71 4.39 9.74
N ALA A 129 9.15 3.27 9.30
CA ALA A 129 7.79 2.91 9.67
C ALA A 129 7.66 2.67 11.19
N ASP A 130 6.59 3.15 11.78
CA ASP A 130 6.29 3.07 13.21
C ASP A 130 5.04 2.23 13.53
N ASP A 131 4.14 2.08 12.55
CA ASP A 131 2.92 1.26 12.63
C ASP A 131 2.90 0.13 11.59
N VAL A 132 1.92 -0.77 11.69
CA VAL A 132 1.71 -1.91 10.79
C VAL A 132 0.27 -1.93 10.31
N VAL A 133 0.10 -2.12 9.00
CA VAL A 133 -1.19 -2.38 8.36
C VAL A 133 -1.10 -3.73 7.65
N GLU A 134 -2.05 -4.61 7.93
CA GLU A 134 -2.14 -5.90 7.27
C GLU A 134 -2.81 -5.76 5.90
N PRO A 135 -2.44 -6.60 4.91
CA PRO A 135 -3.14 -6.64 3.64
C PRO A 135 -4.62 -6.91 3.81
N ASP A 136 -5.42 -6.15 3.10
CA ASP A 136 -6.87 -6.31 3.00
C ASP A 136 -7.28 -6.82 1.62
N ILE A 137 -6.32 -7.08 0.72
CA ILE A 137 -6.54 -7.68 -0.59
C ILE A 137 -5.52 -8.80 -0.86
N ILE A 138 -6.00 -9.89 -1.48
CA ILE A 138 -5.20 -10.90 -2.15
C ILE A 138 -5.53 -10.90 -3.65
N ALA A 139 -4.51 -10.89 -4.49
CA ALA A 139 -4.68 -10.92 -5.93
C ALA A 139 -3.94 -12.10 -6.57
N PHE A 140 -4.64 -12.83 -7.43
CA PHE A 140 -4.09 -13.98 -8.17
C PHE A 140 -3.49 -13.57 -9.52
N ASP A 141 -3.81 -12.37 -9.99
CA ASP A 141 -3.16 -11.60 -11.05
C ASP A 141 -3.63 -10.13 -10.93
N GLU A 142 -3.43 -9.29 -11.95
CA GLU A 142 -3.85 -7.88 -11.88
C GLU A 142 -5.37 -7.70 -11.94
N GLU A 143 -6.09 -8.64 -12.56
CA GLU A 143 -7.53 -8.53 -12.83
C GLU A 143 -8.36 -9.19 -11.72
N HIS A 144 -7.88 -10.28 -11.13
CA HIS A 144 -8.61 -11.07 -10.15
C HIS A 144 -8.12 -10.79 -8.72
N GLN A 145 -8.83 -9.89 -8.04
CA GLN A 145 -8.52 -9.40 -6.70
C GLN A 145 -9.65 -9.72 -5.72
N PHE A 146 -9.32 -10.11 -4.50
CA PHE A 146 -10.29 -10.56 -3.49
C PHE A 146 -10.13 -9.77 -2.20
N ASP A 147 -11.25 -9.33 -1.63
CA ASP A 147 -11.28 -8.67 -0.32
C ASP A 147 -10.99 -9.69 0.79
N ILE A 148 -9.95 -9.43 1.58
CA ILE A 148 -9.66 -10.11 2.84
C ILE A 148 -9.70 -9.13 4.02
N GLY A 149 -10.39 -8.00 3.83
CA GLY A 149 -10.57 -6.96 4.84
C GLY A 149 -11.47 -7.39 6.01
N PRO A 150 -11.71 -6.51 7.00
CA PRO A 150 -12.45 -6.86 8.22
C PRO A 150 -13.85 -7.46 8.00
N THR A 151 -14.48 -7.15 6.87
CA THR A 151 -15.83 -7.59 6.49
C THR A 151 -15.88 -8.99 5.90
N THR A 152 -14.78 -9.51 5.36
CA THR A 152 -14.73 -10.87 4.82
C THR A 152 -14.81 -11.91 5.95
N PRO A 153 -15.66 -12.95 5.83
CA PRO A 153 -15.70 -14.05 6.80
C PRO A 153 -14.34 -14.72 6.99
N GLN A 154 -14.00 -15.08 8.22
CA GLN A 154 -12.68 -15.61 8.58
C GLN A 154 -12.31 -16.87 7.77
N ASN A 155 -13.26 -17.77 7.53
CA ASN A 155 -13.06 -18.99 6.74
C ASN A 155 -12.73 -18.68 5.27
N ALA A 156 -13.31 -17.63 4.70
CA ALA A 156 -13.01 -17.21 3.33
C ALA A 156 -11.60 -16.59 3.24
N LYS A 157 -11.21 -15.76 4.22
CA LYS A 157 -9.85 -15.21 4.32
C LYS A 157 -8.80 -16.32 4.39
N GLU A 158 -9.00 -17.27 5.29
CA GLU A 158 -8.07 -18.40 5.49
C GLU A 158 -7.95 -19.25 4.22
N ALA A 159 -9.07 -19.53 3.55
CA ALA A 159 -9.06 -20.26 2.29
C ALA A 159 -8.32 -19.51 1.18
N LEU A 160 -8.61 -18.21 0.99
CA LEU A 160 -7.91 -17.38 0.00
C LEU A 160 -6.41 -17.29 0.29
N HIS A 161 -6.01 -17.15 1.55
CA HIS A 161 -4.61 -17.24 1.97
C HIS A 161 -3.99 -18.60 1.64
N GLN A 162 -4.71 -19.69 1.87
CA GLN A 162 -4.22 -21.04 1.58
C GLN A 162 -3.99 -21.25 0.08
N TYR A 163 -4.95 -20.87 -0.76
CA TYR A 163 -4.79 -20.90 -2.23
C TYR A 163 -3.63 -20.01 -2.67
N TYR A 164 -3.46 -18.85 -2.02
CA TYR A 164 -2.34 -17.98 -2.32
C TYR A 164 -0.99 -18.64 -1.97
N GLU A 165 -0.84 -19.23 -0.79
CA GLU A 165 0.43 -19.85 -0.40
C GLU A 165 0.72 -21.15 -1.18
N SER A 166 -0.29 -21.82 -1.73
CA SER A 166 -0.15 -23.01 -2.59
C SER A 166 0.18 -22.70 -4.05
N ASN A 167 0.40 -21.43 -4.41
CA ASN A 167 0.62 -20.97 -5.79
C ASN A 167 -0.53 -21.34 -6.74
N ALA A 168 -1.78 -21.32 -6.24
CA ALA A 168 -2.96 -21.51 -7.07
C ALA A 168 -3.14 -20.35 -8.06
N THR A 169 -3.89 -20.61 -9.12
CA THR A 169 -4.34 -19.62 -10.11
C THR A 169 -5.82 -19.28 -9.88
N TYR A 170 -6.33 -18.24 -10.54
CA TYR A 170 -7.76 -17.89 -10.46
C TYR A 170 -8.69 -19.06 -10.83
N ALA A 171 -8.29 -19.90 -11.79
CA ALA A 171 -9.07 -21.07 -12.21
C ALA A 171 -9.26 -22.13 -11.11
N ASP A 172 -8.37 -22.14 -10.10
CA ASP A 172 -8.42 -23.08 -8.97
C ASP A 172 -9.34 -22.57 -7.83
N ILE A 173 -9.78 -21.31 -7.90
CA ILE A 173 -10.59 -20.67 -6.87
C ILE A 173 -12.05 -21.13 -7.01
N PRO A 174 -12.64 -21.74 -5.95
CA PRO A 174 -14.04 -22.14 -5.95
C PRO A 174 -15.00 -20.96 -6.13
N GLU A 175 -16.16 -21.20 -6.74
CA GLU A 175 -17.18 -20.16 -7.00
C GLU A 175 -17.66 -19.47 -5.72
N GLU A 176 -17.73 -20.18 -4.60
CA GLU A 176 -18.09 -19.61 -3.30
C GLU A 176 -17.10 -18.54 -2.79
N LEU A 177 -15.83 -18.60 -3.21
CA LEU A 177 -14.82 -17.59 -2.86
C LEU A 177 -14.81 -16.43 -3.86
N LYS A 178 -15.26 -16.64 -5.10
CA LYS A 178 -15.42 -15.57 -6.11
C LYS A 178 -16.48 -14.54 -5.73
N ALA A 179 -17.38 -14.87 -4.82
CA ALA A 179 -18.29 -13.89 -4.22
C ALA A 179 -17.57 -12.74 -3.45
N TYR A 180 -16.28 -12.89 -3.12
CA TYR A 180 -15.45 -11.87 -2.47
C TYR A 180 -14.50 -11.16 -3.45
N GLU A 181 -14.61 -11.44 -4.74
CA GLU A 181 -13.89 -10.72 -5.78
C GLU A 181 -14.32 -9.25 -5.82
N ILE A 182 -13.36 -8.35 -6.03
CA ILE A 182 -13.55 -6.91 -6.06
C ILE A 182 -13.06 -6.34 -7.39
N ASP A 183 -13.67 -5.22 -7.81
CA ASP A 183 -13.30 -4.55 -9.05
C ASP A 183 -11.87 -4.00 -8.95
N ALA A 184 -10.99 -4.47 -9.84
CA ALA A 184 -9.57 -4.12 -9.88
C ALA A 184 -9.30 -2.61 -10.14
N ASP A 185 -10.26 -1.91 -10.74
CA ASP A 185 -10.17 -0.51 -11.18
C ASP A 185 -10.41 0.50 -10.05
N MET A 186 -10.84 0.06 -8.86
CA MET A 186 -11.14 0.97 -7.74
C MET A 186 -9.91 1.72 -7.18
N ASP A 187 -8.69 1.37 -7.60
CA ASP A 187 -7.44 1.99 -7.15
C ASP A 187 -6.81 2.99 -8.15
N GLU A 188 -7.39 3.20 -9.34
CA GLU A 188 -6.78 4.02 -10.43
C GLU A 188 -7.32 5.46 -10.58
N GLU A 189 -8.31 5.88 -9.76
CA GLU A 189 -8.86 7.26 -9.79
C GLU A 189 -8.18 8.25 -8.84
#